data_AF-A0A2N1INC7-F1
#
_entry.id   AF-A0A2N1INC7-F1
#
_cell.length_a   1.000
_cell.length_b   1.000
_cell.length_c   1.000
_cell.angle_alpha   90.00
_cell.angle_beta   90.00
_cell.angle_gamma   90.00
#
_symmetry.space_group_name_H-M   'P 1'
#
loop_
_entity.id
_entity.type
_entity.pdbx_description
1 polymer ?
#
loop_
_entity_poly.entity_id
_entity_poly.type
_entity_poly.pdbx_seq_one_letter_code
_entity_poly.pdbx_strand_id
1 'polypeptide(L)'
;MIEFWLSAGLLLLAALSFLLLPILRGRRRQQEEDRTALNVALYQERIAELATQQAAGVLDEAQMAKGRDEAARELLADTEGAEAPRQGHLGKALPLLAAMLVPLMALGLYLHFGAADKVALTQEFAEAPKSMEEMTTRLERVVQAQPDSAEAMYFLGRAYMAEQRPADAARTFERAVALAGRQPELLGQWAQALYFAANKQWSPQLQALTDEALKADPNEVTSLGLRGIAAFEGERYQEAIDYWKRLLAQLPEGDTSRAALQGGIDRAAERLGGAPAQATEPAPVAARLKVRVELADALKDKVKPDDTVFIFARASNGPPMPLAAKRVTVAQLPIEVELSDADAMMPQMKLSQFAEVQLVARVSRAGQPTQGEWIGRGAPLPSATRATQRLTIDTPDQ
;
A
#
# COMPACT_ATOMS: atom_id res chain seq x y z
N MET A 1 -24.12 -2.08 -7.47
CA MET A 1 -24.81 -3.31 -7.95
C MET A 1 -26.34 -3.21 -8.01
N ILE A 2 -27.04 -2.76 -6.95
CA ILE A 2 -28.51 -2.64 -6.96
C ILE A 2 -29.02 -1.69 -8.05
N GLU A 3 -28.31 -0.57 -8.26
CA GLU A 3 -28.65 0.43 -9.29
C GLU A 3 -28.68 -0.15 -10.71
N PHE A 4 -27.68 -0.97 -11.08
CA PHE A 4 -27.63 -1.61 -12.40
C PHE A 4 -28.85 -2.50 -12.66
N TRP A 5 -29.19 -3.37 -11.70
CA TRP A 5 -30.35 -4.25 -11.81
C TRP A 5 -31.67 -3.49 -11.79
N LEU A 6 -31.75 -2.38 -11.05
CA LEU A 6 -32.88 -1.45 -11.07
C LEU A 6 -33.08 -0.83 -12.46
N SER A 7 -32.02 -0.28 -13.05
CA SER A 7 -32.09 0.34 -14.39
C SER A 7 -32.44 -0.69 -15.46
N ALA A 8 -31.83 -1.88 -15.42
CA ALA A 8 -32.13 -2.96 -16.34
C ALA A 8 -33.58 -3.44 -16.21
N GLY A 9 -34.08 -3.61 -14.97
CA GLY A 9 -35.46 -3.99 -14.70
C GLY A 9 -36.47 -2.93 -15.17
N LEU A 10 -36.16 -1.65 -14.99
CA LEU A 10 -37.02 -0.56 -15.46
C LEU A 10 -37.14 -0.54 -17.00
N LEU A 11 -36.02 -0.70 -17.70
CA LEU A 11 -36.00 -0.79 -19.16
C LEU A 11 -36.75 -2.03 -19.68
N LEU A 12 -36.61 -3.16 -18.98
CA LEU A 12 -37.34 -4.38 -19.30
C LEU A 12 -38.86 -4.19 -19.15
N LEU A 13 -39.29 -3.56 -18.05
CA LEU A 13 -40.70 -3.25 -17.82
C LEU A 13 -41.26 -2.31 -18.90
N ALA A 14 -40.49 -1.28 -19.27
CA ALA A 14 -40.86 -0.38 -20.36
C ALA A 14 -41.02 -1.15 -21.68
N ALA A 15 -40.05 -2.00 -22.05
CA ALA A 15 -40.11 -2.82 -23.26
C ALA A 15 -41.29 -3.81 -23.26
N LEU A 16 -41.54 -4.49 -22.15
CA LEU A 16 -42.67 -5.41 -21.98
C LEU A 16 -44.02 -4.69 -22.07
N SER A 17 -44.12 -3.45 -21.61
CA SER A 17 -45.35 -2.67 -21.69
C SER A 17 -45.79 -2.44 -23.15
N PHE A 18 -44.85 -2.13 -24.06
CA PHE A 18 -45.14 -1.95 -25.49
C PHE A 18 -45.64 -3.24 -26.14
N LEU A 19 -45.22 -4.39 -25.63
CA LEU A 19 -45.54 -5.70 -26.20
C LEU A 19 -46.85 -6.27 -25.61
N LEU A 20 -47.09 -6.09 -24.31
CA LEU A 20 -48.25 -6.64 -23.59
C LEU A 20 -49.49 -5.74 -23.67
N LEU A 21 -49.36 -4.41 -23.66
CA LEU A 21 -50.50 -3.48 -23.70
C LEU A 21 -51.40 -3.68 -24.93
N PRO A 22 -50.89 -3.85 -26.16
CA PRO A 22 -51.73 -4.10 -27.34
C PRO A 22 -52.46 -5.45 -27.30
N ILE A 23 -51.86 -6.46 -26.65
CA ILE A 23 -52.43 -7.81 -26.53
C ILE A 23 -53.58 -7.82 -25.53
N LEU A 24 -53.42 -7.10 -24.41
CA LEU A 24 -54.43 -6.97 -23.37
C LEU A 24 -55.60 -6.08 -23.80
N ARG A 25 -55.34 -5.04 -24.62
CA ARG A 25 -56.38 -4.10 -25.09
C ARG A 25 -57.27 -4.60 -26.22
N GLY A 26 -57.18 -5.88 -26.62
CA GLY A 26 -58.24 -6.59 -27.34
C GLY A 26 -58.91 -5.86 -28.51
N ARG A 27 -58.16 -5.47 -29.54
CA ARG A 27 -58.67 -4.76 -30.74
C ARG A 27 -59.75 -5.49 -31.57
N ARG A 28 -60.08 -6.76 -31.26
CA ARG A 28 -61.04 -7.55 -32.06
C ARG A 28 -62.51 -7.20 -31.80
N ARG A 29 -62.90 -6.88 -30.56
CA ARG A 29 -64.31 -6.63 -30.23
C ARG A 29 -64.85 -5.33 -30.81
N GLN A 30 -64.03 -4.29 -30.76
CA GLN A 30 -64.43 -2.95 -31.21
C GLN A 30 -64.69 -2.88 -32.72
N GLN A 31 -63.97 -3.69 -33.51
CA GLN A 31 -64.12 -3.70 -34.96
C GLN A 31 -65.37 -4.44 -35.46
N GLU A 32 -65.86 -5.44 -34.70
CA GLU A 32 -67.11 -6.17 -34.99
C GLU A 32 -68.34 -5.40 -34.48
N GLU A 33 -68.24 -4.79 -33.29
CA GLU A 33 -69.29 -3.92 -32.75
C GLU A 33 -69.51 -2.67 -33.62
N ASP A 34 -68.44 -2.00 -34.06
CA ASP A 34 -68.55 -0.79 -34.90
C ASP A 34 -69.18 -1.08 -36.28
N ARG A 35 -68.91 -2.26 -36.88
CA ARG A 35 -69.48 -2.66 -38.18
C ARG A 35 -70.96 -3.01 -38.08
N THR A 36 -71.33 -3.79 -37.06
CA THR A 36 -72.73 -4.16 -36.84
C THR A 36 -73.57 -2.93 -36.50
N ALA A 37 -73.04 -2.03 -35.66
CA ALA A 37 -73.69 -0.77 -35.33
C ALA A 37 -73.88 0.13 -36.56
N LEU A 38 -72.87 0.20 -37.44
CA LEU A 38 -72.95 0.98 -38.68
C LEU A 38 -74.01 0.41 -39.65
N ASN A 39 -74.05 -0.91 -39.86
CA ASN A 39 -75.02 -1.54 -40.75
C ASN A 39 -76.46 -1.36 -40.25
N VAL A 40 -76.68 -1.46 -38.94
CA VAL A 40 -77.99 -1.18 -38.32
C VAL A 40 -78.38 0.29 -38.47
N ALA A 41 -77.44 1.23 -38.34
CA ALA A 41 -77.71 2.65 -38.53
C ALA A 41 -78.14 2.98 -39.97
N LEU A 42 -77.46 2.41 -40.96
CA LEU A 42 -77.83 2.57 -42.39
C LEU A 42 -79.23 2.00 -42.68
N TYR A 43 -79.58 0.85 -42.11
CA TYR A 43 -80.93 0.30 -42.22
C TYR A 43 -81.98 1.25 -41.62
N GLN A 44 -81.73 1.79 -40.42
CA GLN A 44 -82.66 2.73 -39.78
C GLN A 44 -82.86 4.01 -40.60
N GLU A 45 -81.79 4.54 -41.18
CA GLU A 45 -81.85 5.69 -42.09
C GLU A 45 -82.71 5.37 -43.32
N ARG A 46 -82.54 4.19 -43.92
CA ARG A 46 -83.32 3.76 -45.07
C ARG A 46 -84.81 3.60 -44.76
N ILE A 47 -85.16 3.07 -43.59
CA ILE A 47 -86.55 2.96 -43.14
C ILE A 47 -87.18 4.34 -42.91
N ALA A 48 -86.43 5.28 -42.34
CA ALA A 48 -86.89 6.65 -42.12
C ALA A 48 -87.14 7.40 -43.45
N GLU A 49 -86.26 7.20 -44.44
CA GLU A 49 -86.43 7.74 -45.79
C GLU A 49 -87.72 7.22 -46.44
N LEU A 50 -87.94 5.90 -46.41
CA LEU A 50 -89.16 5.27 -46.94
C LEU A 50 -90.43 5.78 -46.25
N ALA A 51 -90.39 5.97 -44.93
CA ALA A 51 -91.52 6.52 -44.18
C ALA A 51 -91.85 7.97 -44.59
N THR A 52 -90.82 8.77 -44.89
CA THR A 52 -90.98 10.15 -45.35
C THR A 52 -91.60 10.18 -46.75
N GLN A 53 -91.17 9.28 -47.65
CA GLN A 53 -91.74 9.15 -49.00
C GLN A 53 -93.20 8.69 -48.98
N GLN A 54 -93.57 7.79 -48.06
CA GLN A 54 -94.96 7.40 -47.84
C GLN A 54 -95.81 8.57 -47.32
N ALA A 55 -95.31 9.34 -46.35
CA ALA A 55 -96.00 10.52 -45.82
C ALA A 55 -96.20 11.62 -46.87
N ALA A 56 -95.26 11.75 -47.82
CA ALA A 56 -95.36 12.63 -48.98
C ALA A 56 -96.30 12.11 -50.08
N GLY A 57 -96.90 10.92 -49.91
CA GLY A 57 -97.82 10.30 -50.86
C GLY A 57 -97.16 9.72 -52.11
N VAL A 58 -95.83 9.59 -52.11
CA VAL A 58 -95.05 9.06 -53.24
C VAL A 58 -95.11 7.53 -53.29
N LEU A 59 -95.22 6.87 -52.12
CA LEU A 59 -95.31 5.42 -51.98
C LEU A 59 -96.68 5.02 -51.43
N ASP A 60 -97.28 3.98 -52.02
CA ASP A 60 -98.44 3.31 -51.45
C ASP A 60 -98.06 2.32 -50.32
N GLU A 61 -99.04 1.80 -49.60
CA GLU A 61 -98.81 0.91 -48.45
C GLU A 61 -98.17 -0.44 -48.84
N ALA A 62 -98.46 -0.94 -50.04
CA ALA A 62 -97.88 -2.19 -50.54
C ALA A 62 -96.41 -2.00 -50.95
N GLN A 63 -96.08 -0.85 -51.55
CA GLN A 63 -94.72 -0.45 -51.91
C GLN A 63 -93.87 -0.19 -50.67
N MET A 64 -94.43 0.41 -49.62
CA MET A 64 -93.76 0.59 -48.33
C MET A 64 -93.41 -0.75 -47.67
N ALA A 65 -94.36 -1.69 -47.64
CA ALA A 65 -94.13 -3.02 -47.08
C ALA A 65 -93.02 -3.76 -47.84
N LYS A 66 -93.05 -3.70 -49.17
CA LYS A 66 -92.01 -4.32 -50.01
C LYS A 66 -90.63 -3.68 -49.80
N GLY A 67 -90.55 -2.36 -49.71
CA GLY A 67 -89.28 -1.66 -49.45
C GLY A 67 -88.68 -1.98 -48.08
N ARG A 68 -89.52 -2.18 -47.05
CA ARG A 68 -89.07 -2.66 -45.73
C ARG A 68 -88.49 -4.08 -45.81
N ASP A 69 -89.17 -4.98 -46.52
CA ASP A 69 -88.69 -6.36 -46.68
C ASP A 69 -87.37 -6.43 -47.44
N GLU A 70 -87.18 -5.58 -48.45
CA GLU A 70 -85.91 -5.48 -49.20
C GLU A 70 -84.78 -4.94 -48.32
N ALA A 71 -85.01 -3.85 -47.57
CA ALA A 71 -84.02 -3.30 -46.65
C ALA A 71 -83.66 -4.29 -45.52
N ALA A 72 -84.62 -5.09 -45.04
CA ALA A 72 -84.37 -6.12 -44.03
C ALA A 72 -83.54 -7.28 -44.59
N ARG A 73 -83.77 -7.67 -45.85
CA ARG A 73 -82.94 -8.68 -46.54
C ARG A 73 -81.52 -8.19 -46.80
N GLU A 74 -81.35 -6.92 -47.15
CA GLU A 74 -80.04 -6.30 -47.36
C GLU A 74 -79.24 -6.27 -46.05
N LEU A 75 -79.85 -5.86 -44.94
CA LEU A 75 -79.23 -5.92 -43.61
C LEU A 75 -78.82 -7.35 -43.22
N LEU A 76 -79.68 -8.34 -43.48
CA LEU A 76 -79.37 -9.75 -43.22
C LEU A 76 -78.22 -10.25 -44.11
N ALA A 77 -78.21 -9.91 -45.39
CA ALA A 77 -77.14 -10.29 -46.31
C ALA A 77 -75.78 -9.68 -45.91
N ASP A 78 -75.78 -8.41 -45.49
CA ASP A 78 -74.58 -7.69 -45.04
C ASP A 78 -74.09 -8.13 -43.64
N THR A 79 -74.93 -8.82 -42.87
CA THR A 79 -74.55 -9.38 -41.55
C THR A 79 -74.19 -10.86 -41.61
N GLU A 80 -74.77 -11.65 -42.52
CA GLU A 80 -74.49 -13.09 -42.70
C GLU A 80 -73.29 -13.35 -43.64
N GLY A 81 -73.01 -12.44 -44.59
CA GLY A 81 -71.99 -12.61 -45.63
C GLY A 81 -70.57 -12.13 -45.28
N ALA A 82 -70.30 -11.74 -44.03
CA ALA A 82 -68.98 -11.30 -43.63
C ALA A 82 -68.00 -12.49 -43.61
N GLU A 83 -67.37 -12.79 -44.76
CA GLU A 83 -66.20 -13.67 -44.80
C GLU A 83 -65.21 -13.18 -43.74
N ALA A 84 -64.94 -14.05 -42.76
CA ALA A 84 -64.04 -13.73 -41.67
C ALA A 84 -62.70 -13.29 -42.29
N PRO A 85 -62.21 -12.07 -42.04
CA PRO A 85 -60.97 -11.62 -42.65
C PRO A 85 -59.89 -12.63 -42.30
N ARG A 86 -59.17 -13.15 -43.30
CA ARG A 86 -57.95 -13.94 -43.10
C ARG A 86 -56.89 -13.03 -42.47
N GLN A 87 -57.04 -12.76 -41.18
CA GLN A 87 -56.05 -12.05 -40.38
C GLN A 87 -54.85 -12.96 -40.29
N GLY A 88 -53.67 -12.53 -40.72
CA GLY A 88 -52.41 -13.19 -40.37
C GLY A 88 -52.20 -13.06 -38.87
N HIS A 89 -52.69 -14.02 -38.10
CA HIS A 89 -52.54 -14.04 -36.66
C HIS A 89 -51.21 -14.72 -36.36
N LEU A 90 -50.16 -13.93 -36.10
CA LEU A 90 -49.24 -14.35 -35.05
C LEU A 90 -50.10 -14.50 -33.80
N GLY A 91 -50.52 -15.73 -33.49
CA GLY A 91 -51.39 -16.02 -32.36
C GLY A 91 -50.80 -15.40 -31.10
N LYS A 92 -51.65 -14.93 -30.18
CA LYS A 92 -51.24 -14.25 -28.92
C LYS A 92 -50.12 -14.98 -28.17
N ALA A 93 -50.00 -16.29 -28.38
CA ALA A 93 -48.91 -17.13 -27.89
C ALA A 93 -47.51 -16.64 -28.30
N LEU A 94 -47.26 -16.23 -29.55
CA LEU A 94 -45.91 -15.88 -30.00
C LEU A 94 -45.33 -14.64 -29.30
N PRO A 95 -46.03 -13.49 -29.21
CA PRO A 95 -45.53 -12.34 -28.47
C PRO A 95 -45.45 -12.60 -26.96
N LEU A 96 -46.33 -13.43 -26.38
CA LEU A 96 -46.21 -13.86 -24.98
C LEU A 96 -44.97 -14.75 -24.76
N LEU A 97 -44.70 -15.67 -25.69
CA LEU A 97 -43.48 -16.47 -25.69
C LEU A 97 -42.26 -15.57 -25.80
N ALA A 98 -42.25 -14.60 -26.71
CA ALA A 98 -41.15 -13.65 -26.84
C ALA A 98 -40.97 -12.81 -25.57
N ALA A 99 -42.07 -12.34 -24.95
CA ALA A 99 -42.05 -11.59 -23.69
C ALA A 99 -41.42 -12.37 -22.52
N MET A 100 -41.49 -13.70 -22.55
CA MET A 100 -40.87 -14.55 -21.52
C MET A 100 -39.46 -14.99 -21.89
N LEU A 101 -39.27 -15.39 -23.15
CA LEU A 101 -38.07 -16.06 -23.63
C LEU A 101 -36.94 -15.06 -23.89
N VAL A 102 -37.24 -13.83 -24.35
CA VAL A 102 -36.23 -12.79 -24.57
C VAL A 102 -35.57 -12.35 -23.26
N PRO A 103 -36.30 -12.00 -22.17
CA PRO A 103 -35.67 -11.67 -20.89
C PRO A 103 -34.85 -12.82 -20.29
N LEU A 104 -35.36 -14.05 -20.38
CA LEU A 104 -34.64 -15.24 -19.89
C LEU A 104 -33.34 -15.48 -20.66
N MET A 105 -33.40 -15.36 -21.99
CA MET A 105 -32.21 -15.51 -22.84
C MET A 105 -31.21 -14.38 -22.59
N ALA A 106 -31.68 -13.14 -22.47
CA ALA A 106 -30.83 -11.99 -22.15
C ALA A 106 -30.15 -12.15 -20.78
N LEU A 107 -30.89 -12.61 -19.77
CA LEU A 107 -30.34 -12.91 -18.44
C LEU A 107 -29.30 -14.04 -18.53
N GLY A 108 -29.59 -15.13 -19.23
CA GLY A 108 -28.65 -16.23 -19.43
C GLY A 108 -27.37 -15.81 -20.14
N LEU A 109 -27.48 -15.01 -21.21
CA LEU A 109 -26.34 -14.45 -21.93
C LEU A 109 -25.53 -13.50 -21.05
N TYR A 110 -26.19 -12.68 -20.23
CA TYR A 110 -25.49 -11.80 -19.29
C TYR A 110 -24.81 -12.58 -18.16
N LEU A 111 -25.41 -13.66 -17.64
CA LEU A 111 -24.75 -14.51 -16.65
C LEU A 111 -23.55 -15.27 -17.22
N HIS A 112 -23.57 -15.57 -18.53
CA HIS A 112 -22.48 -16.28 -19.19
C HIS A 112 -21.34 -15.36 -19.67
N PHE A 113 -21.67 -14.20 -20.27
CA PHE A 113 -20.70 -13.28 -20.87
C PHE A 113 -20.52 -11.97 -20.11
N GLY A 114 -21.42 -11.66 -19.16
CA GLY A 114 -21.38 -10.43 -18.39
C GLY A 114 -20.24 -10.42 -17.38
N ALA A 115 -19.85 -9.22 -16.98
CA ALA A 115 -18.73 -8.97 -16.08
C ALA A 115 -19.20 -8.20 -14.84
N ALA A 116 -20.38 -8.55 -14.33
CA ALA A 116 -21.01 -7.90 -13.18
C ALA A 116 -20.06 -7.84 -11.97
N ASP A 117 -19.38 -8.97 -11.69
CA ASP A 117 -18.43 -9.10 -10.59
C ASP A 117 -17.20 -8.22 -10.80
N LYS A 118 -16.71 -8.09 -12.05
CA LYS A 118 -15.58 -7.20 -12.37
C LYS A 118 -15.95 -5.74 -12.15
N VAL A 119 -17.16 -5.32 -12.51
CA VAL A 119 -17.64 -3.96 -12.27
C VAL A 119 -17.77 -3.68 -10.77
N ALA A 120 -18.30 -4.64 -10.00
CA ALA A 120 -18.38 -4.53 -8.54
C ALA A 120 -16.99 -4.38 -7.92
N LEU A 121 -16.03 -5.19 -8.37
CA LEU A 121 -14.63 -5.10 -7.98
C LEU A 121 -14.07 -3.70 -8.30
N THR A 122 -14.19 -3.22 -9.54
CA THR A 122 -13.69 -1.88 -9.93
C THR A 122 -14.28 -0.75 -9.08
N GLN A 123 -15.57 -0.83 -8.72
CA GLN A 123 -16.20 0.15 -7.83
C GLN A 123 -15.62 0.11 -6.42
N GLU A 124 -15.34 -1.08 -5.89
CA GLU A 124 -14.73 -1.23 -4.57
C GLU A 124 -13.28 -0.72 -4.53
N PHE A 125 -12.51 -0.94 -5.59
CA PHE A 125 -11.15 -0.43 -5.72
C PHE A 125 -11.06 1.07 -6.06
N ALA A 126 -12.19 1.73 -6.39
CA ALA A 126 -12.22 3.17 -6.60
C ALA A 126 -12.04 3.95 -5.29
N GLU A 127 -12.41 3.36 -4.15
CA GLU A 127 -12.13 3.92 -2.83
C GLU A 127 -10.77 3.44 -2.32
N ALA A 128 -9.94 4.35 -1.82
CA ALA A 128 -8.69 4.01 -1.16
C ALA A 128 -8.95 3.11 0.07
N PRO A 129 -8.22 2.00 0.25
CA PRO A 129 -8.40 1.15 1.40
C PRO A 129 -8.00 1.88 2.68
N LYS A 130 -8.73 1.61 3.78
CA LYS A 130 -8.55 2.30 5.05
C LYS A 130 -7.45 1.67 5.90
N SER A 131 -7.08 0.43 5.61
CA SER A 131 -6.00 -0.29 6.27
C SER A 131 -5.25 -1.21 5.31
N MET A 132 -4.05 -1.65 5.71
CA MET A 132 -3.29 -2.65 4.96
C MET A 132 -4.04 -3.99 4.87
N GLU A 133 -4.69 -4.40 5.96
CA GLU A 133 -5.48 -5.64 6.01
C GLU A 133 -6.68 -5.61 5.05
N GLU A 134 -7.35 -4.46 4.94
CA GLU A 134 -8.43 -4.27 3.96
C GLU A 134 -7.88 -4.35 2.52
N MET A 135 -6.71 -3.75 2.26
CA MET A 135 -6.04 -3.86 0.96
C MET A 135 -5.73 -5.32 0.60
N THR A 136 -5.15 -6.08 1.54
CA THR A 136 -4.84 -7.50 1.32
C THR A 136 -6.10 -8.32 1.05
N THR A 137 -7.16 -8.13 1.85
CA THR A 137 -8.45 -8.83 1.66
C THR A 137 -9.07 -8.52 0.29
N ARG A 138 -8.93 -7.28 -0.18
CA ARG A 138 -9.37 -6.88 -1.52
C ARG A 138 -8.53 -7.56 -2.60
N LEU A 139 -7.19 -7.56 -2.47
CA LEU A 139 -6.28 -8.24 -3.41
C LEU A 139 -6.52 -9.76 -3.47
N GLU A 140 -6.82 -10.41 -2.35
CA GLU A 140 -7.20 -11.82 -2.30
C GLU A 140 -8.43 -12.10 -3.18
N ARG A 141 -9.45 -11.23 -3.11
CA ARG A 141 -10.64 -11.34 -3.97
C ARG A 141 -10.34 -11.09 -5.44
N VAL A 142 -9.41 -10.18 -5.76
CA VAL A 142 -8.96 -9.99 -7.15
C VAL A 142 -8.31 -11.27 -7.69
N VAL A 143 -7.41 -11.87 -6.92
CA VAL A 143 -6.73 -13.11 -7.32
C VAL A 143 -7.72 -14.28 -7.43
N GLN A 144 -8.76 -14.33 -6.60
CA GLN A 144 -9.83 -15.32 -6.74
C GLN A 144 -10.66 -15.11 -8.02
N ALA A 145 -11.01 -13.87 -8.35
CA ALA A 145 -11.76 -13.54 -9.56
C ALA A 145 -10.92 -13.65 -10.84
N GLN A 146 -9.60 -13.50 -10.73
CA GLN A 146 -8.64 -13.50 -11.84
C GLN A 146 -7.44 -14.42 -11.50
N PRO A 147 -7.63 -15.74 -11.48
CA PRO A 147 -6.60 -16.69 -11.04
C PRO A 147 -5.39 -16.78 -11.99
N ASP A 148 -5.51 -16.26 -13.21
CA ASP A 148 -4.44 -16.26 -14.22
C ASP A 148 -3.70 -14.92 -14.30
N SER A 149 -4.02 -13.95 -13.44
CA SER A 149 -3.35 -12.64 -13.40
C SER A 149 -2.11 -12.67 -12.51
N ALA A 150 -0.95 -12.80 -13.14
CA ALA A 150 0.34 -12.72 -12.45
C ALA A 150 0.57 -11.36 -11.77
N GLU A 151 0.06 -10.27 -12.35
CA GLU A 151 0.14 -8.93 -11.78
C GLU A 151 -0.66 -8.84 -10.45
N ALA A 152 -1.89 -9.38 -10.43
CA ALA A 152 -2.67 -9.43 -9.21
C ALA A 152 -1.98 -10.24 -8.11
N MET A 153 -1.35 -11.36 -8.48
CA MET A 153 -0.56 -12.18 -7.56
C MET A 153 0.68 -11.45 -7.06
N TYR A 154 1.37 -10.70 -7.92
CA TYR A 154 2.54 -9.91 -7.51
C TYR A 154 2.17 -8.89 -6.42
N PHE A 155 1.09 -8.13 -6.62
CA PHE A 155 0.64 -7.17 -5.61
C PHE A 155 0.16 -7.85 -4.32
N LEU A 156 -0.53 -8.99 -4.42
CA LEU A 156 -0.93 -9.77 -3.25
C LEU A 156 0.30 -10.29 -2.47
N GLY A 157 1.31 -10.80 -3.17
CA GLY A 157 2.57 -11.25 -2.55
C GLY A 157 3.28 -10.12 -1.81
N ARG A 158 3.31 -8.92 -2.40
CA ARG A 158 3.86 -7.72 -1.74
C ARG A 158 3.05 -7.31 -0.50
N ALA A 159 1.72 -7.40 -0.56
CA ALA A 159 0.86 -7.12 0.59
C ALA A 159 1.12 -8.10 1.73
N TYR A 160 1.23 -9.41 1.45
CA TYR A 160 1.63 -10.40 2.44
C TYR A 160 3.01 -10.15 3.05
N MET A 161 3.98 -9.68 2.26
CA MET A 161 5.29 -9.27 2.81
C MET A 161 5.15 -8.09 3.78
N ALA A 162 4.34 -7.09 3.46
CA ALA A 162 4.09 -5.94 4.34
C ALA A 162 3.38 -6.33 5.65
N GLU A 163 2.53 -7.35 5.61
CA GLU A 163 1.86 -7.94 6.77
C GLU A 163 2.70 -8.95 7.56
N GLN A 164 3.99 -9.12 7.22
CA GLN A 164 4.87 -10.10 7.87
C GLN A 164 4.38 -11.56 7.71
N ARG A 165 3.73 -11.87 6.58
CA ARG A 165 3.27 -13.21 6.18
C ARG A 165 4.11 -13.79 5.03
N PRO A 166 5.43 -14.01 5.21
CA PRO A 166 6.33 -14.36 4.12
C PRO A 166 6.05 -15.73 3.50
N ALA A 167 5.50 -16.68 4.25
CA ALA A 167 5.12 -18.01 3.72
C ALA A 167 3.95 -17.93 2.71
N ASP A 168 2.99 -17.04 2.97
CA ASP A 168 1.87 -16.78 2.04
C ASP A 168 2.37 -16.03 0.80
N ALA A 169 3.27 -15.06 1.01
CA ALA A 169 3.94 -14.34 -0.08
C ALA A 169 4.72 -15.29 -0.99
N ALA A 170 5.51 -16.21 -0.42
CA ALA A 170 6.33 -17.15 -1.20
C ALA A 170 5.49 -18.05 -2.10
N ARG A 171 4.38 -18.59 -1.59
CA ARG A 171 3.43 -19.39 -2.38
C ARG A 171 2.75 -18.57 -3.48
N THR A 172 2.44 -17.31 -3.18
CA THR A 172 1.81 -16.41 -4.16
C THR A 172 2.78 -16.01 -5.27
N PHE A 173 4.02 -15.67 -4.95
CA PHE A 173 5.06 -15.34 -5.93
C PHE A 173 5.47 -16.55 -6.78
N GLU A 174 5.52 -17.76 -6.22
CA GLU A 174 5.74 -18.99 -6.99
C GLU A 174 4.71 -19.14 -8.11
N ARG A 175 3.42 -18.93 -7.79
CA ARG A 175 2.35 -18.96 -8.78
C ARG A 175 2.47 -17.83 -9.80
N ALA A 176 2.82 -16.62 -9.37
CA ALA A 176 3.04 -15.49 -10.27
C ALA A 176 4.16 -15.78 -11.29
N VAL A 177 5.27 -16.36 -10.82
CA VAL A 177 6.40 -16.80 -11.66
C VAL A 177 5.99 -17.88 -12.65
N ALA A 178 5.10 -18.81 -12.25
CA ALA A 178 4.58 -19.84 -13.16
C ALA A 178 3.69 -19.26 -14.28
N LEU A 179 2.97 -18.16 -14.02
CA LEU A 179 2.05 -17.53 -14.97
C LEU A 179 2.73 -16.51 -15.89
N ALA A 180 3.51 -15.57 -15.35
CA ALA A 180 4.17 -14.50 -16.12
C ALA A 180 5.53 -14.91 -16.70
N GLY A 181 5.97 -16.13 -16.43
CA GLY A 181 7.32 -16.59 -16.70
C GLY A 181 8.32 -16.13 -15.65
N ARG A 182 9.53 -16.68 -15.75
CA ARG A 182 10.61 -16.54 -14.77
C ARG A 182 11.38 -15.22 -14.93
N GLN A 183 10.66 -14.10 -14.85
CA GLN A 183 11.23 -12.75 -14.97
C GLN A 183 12.15 -12.45 -13.77
N PRO A 184 13.28 -11.73 -13.95
CA PRO A 184 14.27 -11.50 -12.90
C PRO A 184 13.67 -10.88 -11.63
N GLU A 185 12.84 -9.85 -11.78
CA GLU A 185 12.20 -9.17 -10.64
C GLU A 185 11.31 -10.13 -9.84
N LEU A 186 10.49 -10.93 -10.51
CA LEU A 186 9.61 -11.90 -9.85
C LEU A 186 10.41 -13.00 -9.12
N LEU A 187 11.51 -13.46 -9.72
CA LEU A 187 12.43 -14.40 -9.08
C LEU A 187 13.07 -13.80 -7.83
N GLY A 188 13.48 -12.52 -7.88
CA GLY A 188 14.01 -11.78 -6.75
C GLY A 188 13.01 -11.64 -5.61
N GLN A 189 11.76 -11.27 -5.90
CA GLN A 189 10.69 -11.18 -4.90
C GLN A 189 10.35 -12.55 -4.28
N TRP A 190 10.28 -13.59 -5.11
CA TRP A 190 10.05 -14.96 -4.63
C TRP A 190 11.18 -15.42 -3.70
N ALA A 191 12.43 -15.18 -4.11
CA ALA A 191 13.60 -15.46 -3.29
C ALA A 191 13.52 -14.73 -1.96
N GLN A 192 13.21 -13.42 -1.95
CA GLN A 192 13.08 -12.65 -0.72
C GLN A 192 12.00 -13.24 0.20
N ALA A 193 10.84 -13.56 -0.33
CA ALA A 193 9.76 -14.16 0.46
C ALA A 193 10.18 -15.53 1.05
N LEU A 194 10.85 -16.38 0.27
CA LEU A 194 11.39 -17.65 0.76
C LEU A 194 12.43 -17.46 1.87
N TYR A 195 13.33 -16.49 1.73
CA TYR A 195 14.34 -16.18 2.73
C TYR A 195 13.69 -15.82 4.08
N PHE A 196 12.69 -14.94 4.08
CA PHE A 196 11.98 -14.59 5.31
C PHE A 196 11.11 -15.73 5.85
N ALA A 197 10.47 -16.51 4.97
CA ALA A 197 9.67 -17.68 5.38
C ALA A 197 10.54 -18.77 6.04
N ALA A 198 11.80 -18.89 5.62
CA ALA A 198 12.78 -19.81 6.19
C ALA A 198 13.54 -19.21 7.39
N ASN A 199 12.99 -18.19 8.07
CA ASN A 199 13.65 -17.50 9.19
C ASN A 199 15.07 -17.02 8.86
N LYS A 200 15.26 -16.46 7.65
CA LYS A 200 16.52 -15.91 7.14
C LYS A 200 17.61 -16.98 6.94
N GLN A 201 17.24 -18.24 6.77
CA GLN A 201 18.18 -19.30 6.43
C GLN A 201 18.39 -19.37 4.92
N TRP A 202 19.64 -19.43 4.50
CA TRP A 202 19.99 -19.62 3.09
C TRP A 202 19.72 -21.07 2.67
N SER A 203 19.04 -21.26 1.53
CA SER A 203 18.70 -22.59 1.01
C SER A 203 19.19 -22.78 -0.44
N PRO A 204 19.36 -24.03 -0.91
CA PRO A 204 19.72 -24.31 -2.30
C PRO A 204 18.69 -23.77 -3.31
N GLN A 205 17.40 -23.76 -2.95
CA GLN A 205 16.35 -23.18 -3.79
C GLN A 205 16.53 -21.65 -3.92
N LEU A 206 16.81 -20.98 -2.80
CA LEU A 206 17.06 -19.54 -2.76
C LEU A 206 18.29 -19.15 -3.60
N GLN A 207 19.35 -19.95 -3.48
CA GLN A 207 20.56 -19.84 -4.30
C GLN A 207 20.22 -19.94 -5.79
N ALA A 208 19.47 -20.98 -6.20
CA ALA A 208 19.10 -21.19 -7.60
C ALA A 208 18.25 -20.04 -8.17
N LEU A 209 17.29 -19.53 -7.40
CA LEU A 209 16.44 -18.40 -7.82
C LEU A 209 17.24 -17.12 -8.02
N THR A 210 18.13 -16.80 -7.07
CA THR A 210 18.98 -15.60 -7.16
C THR A 210 20.04 -15.73 -8.26
N ASP A 211 20.60 -16.93 -8.49
CA ASP A 211 21.52 -17.19 -9.62
C ASP A 211 20.80 -17.01 -10.96
N GLU A 212 19.57 -17.51 -11.10
CA GLU A 212 18.78 -17.36 -12.31
C GLU A 212 18.39 -15.90 -12.57
N ALA A 213 17.92 -15.19 -11.53
CA ALA A 213 17.57 -13.77 -11.61
C ALA A 213 18.78 -12.94 -12.08
N LEU A 214 19.95 -13.11 -11.44
CA LEU A 214 21.16 -12.35 -11.75
C LEU A 214 21.81 -12.76 -13.08
N LYS A 215 21.53 -13.96 -13.58
CA LYS A 215 21.95 -14.38 -14.93
C LYS A 215 21.14 -13.66 -16.00
N ALA A 216 19.85 -13.46 -15.76
CA ALA A 216 18.95 -12.79 -16.70
C ALA A 216 19.04 -11.25 -16.59
N ASP A 217 19.15 -10.71 -15.39
CA ASP A 217 19.44 -9.31 -15.12
C ASP A 217 20.53 -9.17 -14.04
N PRO A 218 21.78 -8.86 -14.42
CA PRO A 218 22.87 -8.66 -13.47
C PRO A 218 22.62 -7.53 -12.45
N ASN A 219 21.67 -6.62 -12.70
CA ASN A 219 21.40 -5.48 -11.83
C ASN A 219 20.13 -5.66 -11.00
N GLU A 220 19.54 -6.86 -10.95
CA GLU A 220 18.32 -7.10 -10.19
C GLU A 220 18.54 -6.84 -8.68
N VAL A 221 17.86 -5.81 -8.19
CA VAL A 221 18.08 -5.15 -6.91
C VAL A 221 17.91 -6.12 -5.73
N THR A 222 16.86 -6.93 -5.76
CA THR A 222 16.48 -7.81 -4.64
C THR A 222 17.49 -8.95 -4.45
N SER A 223 17.86 -9.59 -5.55
CA SER A 223 18.84 -10.69 -5.58
C SER A 223 20.22 -10.20 -5.21
N LEU A 224 20.66 -9.03 -5.69
CA LEU A 224 21.93 -8.44 -5.26
C LEU A 224 21.97 -8.22 -3.74
N GLY A 225 20.87 -7.72 -3.15
CA GLY A 225 20.76 -7.51 -1.70
C GLY A 225 20.87 -8.82 -0.93
N LEU A 226 20.08 -9.83 -1.31
CA LEU A 226 20.10 -11.16 -0.68
C LEU A 226 21.46 -11.85 -0.80
N ARG A 227 22.12 -11.74 -1.96
CA ARG A 227 23.45 -12.32 -2.18
C ARG A 227 24.52 -11.66 -1.37
N GLY A 228 24.46 -10.34 -1.20
CA GLY A 228 25.36 -9.64 -0.31
C GLY A 228 25.21 -10.10 1.15
N ILE A 229 23.97 -10.29 1.61
CA ILE A 229 23.68 -10.82 2.96
C ILE A 229 24.27 -12.24 3.11
N ALA A 230 23.97 -13.14 2.18
CA ALA A 230 24.45 -14.52 2.22
C ALA A 230 25.98 -14.64 2.13
N ALA A 231 26.62 -13.78 1.34
CA ALA A 231 28.07 -13.70 1.24
C ALA A 231 28.67 -13.22 2.56
N PHE A 232 28.08 -12.19 3.19
CA PHE A 232 28.54 -11.68 4.47
C PHE A 232 28.41 -12.70 5.60
N GLU A 233 27.26 -13.37 5.71
CA GLU A 233 27.03 -14.43 6.70
C GLU A 233 27.92 -15.65 6.48
N GLY A 234 28.25 -15.96 5.23
CA GLY A 234 29.21 -16.99 4.86
C GLY A 234 30.67 -16.55 4.91
N GLU A 235 31.00 -15.42 5.54
CA GLU A 235 32.35 -14.84 5.69
C GLU A 235 33.06 -14.51 4.36
N ARG A 236 32.33 -14.51 3.24
CA ARG A 236 32.80 -14.12 1.90
C ARG A 236 32.67 -12.61 1.74
N TYR A 237 33.39 -11.87 2.57
CA TYR A 237 33.20 -10.42 2.70
C TYR A 237 33.48 -9.64 1.42
N GLN A 238 34.45 -10.06 0.60
CA GLN A 238 34.72 -9.42 -0.69
C GLN A 238 33.52 -9.55 -1.64
N GLU A 239 32.93 -10.74 -1.76
CA GLU A 239 31.71 -10.94 -2.56
C GLU A 239 30.55 -10.10 -2.05
N ALA A 240 30.39 -9.98 -0.72
CA ALA A 240 29.36 -9.15 -0.11
C ALA A 240 29.50 -7.68 -0.50
N ILE A 241 30.72 -7.14 -0.43
CA ILE A 241 31.05 -5.78 -0.85
C ILE A 241 30.70 -5.57 -2.32
N ASP A 242 31.07 -6.52 -3.19
CA ASP A 242 30.86 -6.40 -4.63
C ASP A 242 29.35 -6.39 -4.98
N TYR A 243 28.56 -7.27 -4.35
CA TYR A 243 27.11 -7.29 -4.53
C TYR A 243 26.44 -6.00 -4.03
N TRP A 244 26.78 -5.53 -2.83
CA TRP A 244 26.18 -4.32 -2.27
C TRP A 244 26.62 -3.04 -3.00
N LYS A 245 27.85 -2.98 -3.53
CA LYS A 245 28.28 -1.85 -4.39
C LYS A 245 27.48 -1.80 -5.69
N ARG A 246 27.24 -2.95 -6.32
CA ARG A 246 26.38 -3.03 -7.52
C ARG A 246 24.96 -2.60 -7.20
N LEU A 247 24.41 -3.06 -6.09
CA LEU A 247 23.09 -2.65 -5.61
C LEU A 247 23.03 -1.13 -5.36
N LEU A 248 24.04 -0.57 -4.67
CA LEU A 248 24.12 0.86 -4.40
C LEU A 248 24.16 1.70 -5.68
N ALA A 249 24.76 1.20 -6.76
CA ALA A 249 24.77 1.88 -8.06
C ALA A 249 23.39 1.93 -8.74
N GLN A 250 22.46 1.04 -8.38
CA GLN A 250 21.09 1.02 -8.93
C GLN A 250 20.12 1.94 -8.17
N LEU A 251 20.45 2.34 -6.94
CA LEU A 251 19.56 3.14 -6.10
C LEU A 251 19.68 4.64 -6.37
N PRO A 252 18.58 5.41 -6.41
CA PRO A 252 18.61 6.88 -6.52
C PRO A 252 19.37 7.53 -5.36
N GLU A 253 20.05 8.66 -5.58
CA GLU A 253 20.90 9.30 -4.56
C GLU A 253 20.19 9.64 -3.23
N GLY A 254 18.89 9.92 -3.27
CA GLY A 254 18.07 10.21 -2.08
C GLY A 254 17.45 9.00 -1.37
N ASP A 255 17.72 7.77 -1.82
CA ASP A 255 17.14 6.56 -1.22
C ASP A 255 17.69 6.31 0.19
N THR A 256 16.79 6.14 1.16
CA THR A 256 17.13 5.96 2.58
C THR A 256 17.93 4.67 2.84
N SER A 257 17.81 3.67 1.97
CA SER A 257 18.49 2.38 2.06
C SER A 257 19.98 2.49 1.76
N ARG A 258 20.42 3.56 1.07
CA ARG A 258 21.84 3.76 0.71
C ARG A 258 22.75 3.81 1.93
N ALA A 259 22.33 4.51 2.98
CA ALA A 259 23.11 4.61 4.22
C ALA A 259 23.28 3.23 4.89
N ALA A 260 22.22 2.41 4.90
CA ALA A 260 22.27 1.06 5.46
C ALA A 260 23.17 0.13 4.63
N LEU A 261 23.13 0.23 3.30
CA LEU A 261 24.00 -0.53 2.40
C LEU A 261 25.47 -0.11 2.55
N GLN A 262 25.75 1.19 2.66
CA GLN A 262 27.09 1.69 2.90
C GLN A 262 27.66 1.15 4.22
N GLY A 263 26.89 1.21 5.31
CA GLY A 263 27.30 0.62 6.59
C GLY A 263 27.47 -0.92 6.54
N GLY A 264 26.75 -1.61 5.64
CA GLY A 264 27.00 -3.02 5.34
C GLY A 264 28.36 -3.24 4.67
N ILE A 265 28.65 -2.46 3.62
CA ILE A 265 29.92 -2.48 2.88
C ILE A 265 31.11 -2.19 3.80
N ASP A 266 31.01 -1.17 4.65
CA ASP A 266 32.08 -0.77 5.55
C ASP A 266 32.40 -1.88 6.56
N ARG A 267 31.36 -2.49 7.18
CA ARG A 267 31.54 -3.64 8.07
C ARG A 267 32.14 -4.86 7.38
N ALA A 268 31.74 -5.13 6.12
CA ALA A 268 32.33 -6.20 5.36
C ALA A 268 33.82 -5.93 5.06
N ALA A 269 34.18 -4.68 4.74
CA ALA A 269 35.57 -4.29 4.50
C ALA A 269 36.43 -4.43 5.76
N GLU A 270 35.91 -4.03 6.93
CA GLU A 270 36.57 -4.23 8.22
C GLU A 270 36.84 -5.71 8.50
N ARG A 271 35.84 -6.58 8.26
CA ARG A 271 35.99 -8.03 8.45
C ARG A 271 36.96 -8.67 7.45
N LEU A 272 36.95 -8.22 6.19
CA LEU A 272 37.86 -8.67 5.15
C LEU A 272 39.32 -8.29 5.43
N GLY A 273 39.55 -7.10 6.02
CA GLY A 273 40.86 -6.62 6.45
C GLY A 273 41.49 -7.42 7.59
N GLY A 274 40.74 -8.38 8.16
CA GLY A 274 41.23 -9.39 9.09
C GLY A 274 40.89 -9.10 10.55
N ALA A 275 39.88 -9.82 11.06
CA ALA A 275 39.82 -10.21 12.47
C ALA A 275 38.92 -11.44 12.69
N PRO A 276 39.49 -12.56 13.15
CA PRO A 276 38.82 -13.49 14.07
C PRO A 276 39.41 -13.38 15.49
N ALA A 277 38.61 -13.78 16.47
CA ALA A 277 38.70 -13.48 17.89
C ALA A 277 40.02 -13.80 18.62
N GLN A 278 40.36 -12.90 19.57
CA GLN A 278 41.23 -13.06 20.74
C GLN A 278 42.72 -13.43 20.53
N ALA A 279 43.53 -12.42 20.22
CA ALA A 279 44.74 -12.09 21.01
C ALA A 279 45.24 -10.68 20.62
N THR A 280 45.01 -9.72 21.53
CA THR A 280 45.66 -8.40 21.58
C THR A 280 45.41 -7.46 20.39
N GLU A 281 44.23 -6.83 20.34
CA GLU A 281 44.31 -5.36 20.22
C GLU A 281 45.07 -4.86 21.45
N PRO A 282 46.05 -3.93 21.36
CA PRO A 282 46.05 -2.93 22.40
C PRO A 282 44.68 -2.27 22.28
N ALA A 283 43.79 -2.54 23.24
CA ALA A 283 42.55 -1.81 23.46
C ALA A 283 42.75 -0.34 23.04
N PRO A 284 41.74 0.38 22.50
CA PRO A 284 41.86 1.82 22.27
C PRO A 284 42.51 2.36 23.52
N VAL A 285 43.77 2.81 23.42
CA VAL A 285 44.66 2.90 24.59
C VAL A 285 43.86 3.69 25.59
N ALA A 286 43.34 3.04 26.64
CA ALA A 286 42.40 3.69 27.53
C ALA A 286 43.12 4.97 27.93
N ALA A 287 42.61 6.12 27.50
CA ALA A 287 43.39 7.33 27.58
C ALA A 287 43.64 7.53 29.07
N ARG A 288 44.89 7.42 29.51
CA ARG A 288 45.27 7.45 30.93
C ARG A 288 46.23 8.60 31.09
N LEU A 289 45.68 9.76 31.43
CA LEU A 289 46.45 10.97 31.64
C LEU A 289 46.83 11.03 33.11
N LYS A 290 48.12 10.92 33.40
CA LYS A 290 48.66 11.15 34.74
C LYS A 290 48.93 12.64 34.92
N VAL A 291 48.34 13.22 35.95
CA VAL A 291 48.43 14.64 36.24
C VAL A 291 48.86 14.83 37.68
N ARG A 292 49.97 15.53 37.88
CA ARG A 292 50.38 16.02 39.19
C ARG A 292 49.87 17.44 39.37
N VAL A 293 48.97 17.63 40.31
CA VAL A 293 48.37 18.93 40.61
C VAL A 293 48.97 19.49 41.88
N GLU A 294 49.39 20.75 41.81
CA GLU A 294 50.03 21.47 42.91
C GLU A 294 49.40 22.86 43.05
N LEU A 295 49.44 23.41 44.26
CA LEU A 295 48.96 24.76 44.55
C LEU A 295 50.14 25.73 44.64
N ALA A 296 50.04 26.87 43.96
CA ALA A 296 51.06 27.92 44.06
C ALA A 296 51.20 28.45 45.49
N ASP A 297 52.43 28.77 45.92
CA ASP A 297 52.72 29.22 47.28
C ASP A 297 51.91 30.46 47.69
N ALA A 298 51.67 31.38 46.74
CA ALA A 298 50.89 32.60 46.95
C ALA A 298 49.39 32.37 47.23
N LEU A 299 48.89 31.15 47.00
CA LEU A 299 47.48 30.79 47.21
C LEU A 299 47.24 30.00 48.50
N LYS A 300 48.29 29.52 49.19
CA LYS A 300 48.17 28.69 50.39
C LYS A 300 47.35 29.34 51.51
N ASP A 301 47.47 30.66 51.68
CA ASP A 301 46.70 31.42 52.68
C ASP A 301 45.30 31.86 52.20
N LYS A 302 44.96 31.60 50.93
CA LYS A 302 43.71 32.05 50.27
C LYS A 302 42.71 30.93 50.05
N VAL A 303 43.09 29.69 50.31
CA VAL A 303 42.23 28.50 50.18
C VAL A 303 42.16 27.76 51.51
N LYS A 304 41.05 27.08 51.78
CA LYS A 304 40.90 26.25 52.97
C LYS A 304 41.27 24.79 52.65
N PRO A 305 41.76 24.01 53.63
CA PRO A 305 42.09 22.60 53.42
C PRO A 305 40.92 21.75 52.88
N ASP A 306 39.68 22.09 53.24
CA ASP A 306 38.46 21.39 52.81
C ASP A 306 37.89 21.90 51.48
N ASP A 307 38.48 22.95 50.87
CA ASP A 307 38.02 23.45 49.58
C ASP A 307 38.17 22.35 48.51
N THR A 308 37.15 22.21 47.66
CA THR A 308 37.11 21.15 46.65
C THR A 308 37.95 21.53 45.44
N VAL A 309 38.75 20.58 44.95
CA VAL A 309 39.55 20.72 43.73
C VAL A 309 39.04 19.75 42.69
N PHE A 310 38.59 20.30 41.55
CA PHE A 310 38.17 19.53 40.37
C PHE A 310 39.33 19.46 39.39
N ILE A 311 39.80 18.26 39.12
CA ILE A 311 40.85 17.98 38.13
C ILE A 311 40.17 17.31 36.95
N PHE A 312 40.13 17.97 35.80
CA PHE A 312 39.40 17.46 34.65
C PHE A 312 40.14 17.70 33.33
N ALA A 313 39.78 16.90 32.33
CA ALA A 313 40.23 17.05 30.95
C ALA A 313 39.06 17.53 30.09
N ARG A 314 39.30 18.50 29.21
CA ARG A 314 38.34 18.96 28.20
C ARG A 314 38.92 18.83 26.80
N ALA A 315 38.08 18.73 25.78
CA ALA A 315 38.53 18.75 24.39
C ALA A 315 39.13 20.14 24.06
N SER A 316 40.26 20.17 23.35
CA SER A 316 40.86 21.43 22.88
C SER A 316 39.98 22.10 21.81
N ASN A 317 39.38 21.29 20.94
CA ASN A 317 38.40 21.69 19.93
C ASN A 317 37.10 20.91 20.16
N GLY A 318 36.20 21.44 21.00
CA GLY A 318 34.95 20.77 21.35
C GLY A 318 34.09 21.57 22.33
N PRO A 319 32.95 21.02 22.78
CA PRO A 319 32.09 21.69 23.77
C PRO A 319 32.87 21.95 25.07
N PRO A 320 32.58 23.05 25.80
CA PRO A 320 33.34 23.47 26.98
C PRO A 320 33.20 22.54 28.20
N MET A 321 32.49 21.44 28.05
CA MET A 321 32.17 20.49 29.10
C MET A 321 33.35 19.53 29.37
N PRO A 322 33.58 19.13 30.63
CA PRO A 322 34.64 18.20 30.97
C PRO A 322 34.33 16.79 30.44
N LEU A 323 35.34 16.14 29.87
CA LEU A 323 35.28 14.78 29.37
C LEU A 323 35.45 13.76 30.49
N ALA A 324 36.42 13.98 31.36
CA ALA A 324 36.72 13.17 32.54
C ALA A 324 37.06 14.08 33.70
N ALA A 325 36.56 13.80 34.91
CA ALA A 325 36.75 14.65 36.07
C ALA A 325 36.96 13.84 37.35
N LYS A 326 37.90 14.29 38.18
CA LYS A 326 38.12 13.80 39.55
C LYS A 326 37.97 14.93 40.55
N ARG A 327 37.39 14.58 41.69
CA ARG A 327 37.16 15.48 42.81
C ARG A 327 38.11 15.12 43.95
N VAL A 328 38.93 16.06 44.37
CA VAL A 328 39.87 15.98 45.51
C VAL A 328 39.70 17.20 46.40
N THR A 329 40.45 17.31 47.50
CA THR A 329 40.44 18.51 48.36
C THR A 329 41.81 19.19 48.37
N VAL A 330 41.86 20.47 48.75
CA VAL A 330 43.13 21.23 48.84
C VAL A 330 44.13 20.55 49.78
N ALA A 331 43.68 19.98 50.90
CA ALA A 331 44.53 19.26 51.85
C ALA A 331 45.29 18.07 51.24
N GLN A 332 44.83 17.55 50.10
CA GLN A 332 45.44 16.42 49.41
C GLN A 332 46.54 16.86 48.43
N LEU A 333 46.68 18.16 48.16
CA LEU A 333 47.71 18.69 47.25
C LEU A 333 49.08 18.78 47.95
N PRO A 334 50.20 18.45 47.26
CA PRO A 334 50.28 18.01 45.86
C PRO A 334 49.85 16.54 45.69
N ILE A 335 49.03 16.27 44.65
CA ILE A 335 48.51 14.93 44.37
C ILE A 335 48.79 14.52 42.93
N GLU A 336 49.03 13.23 42.70
CA GLU A 336 49.07 12.63 41.37
C GLU A 336 47.77 11.86 41.13
N VAL A 337 47.03 12.25 40.09
CA VAL A 337 45.76 11.62 39.70
C VAL A 337 45.86 11.09 38.27
N GLU A 338 45.23 9.95 38.03
CA GLU A 338 45.04 9.40 36.69
C GLU A 338 43.61 9.72 36.22
N LEU A 339 43.47 10.38 35.07
CA LEU A 339 42.18 10.58 34.39
C LEU A 339 42.05 9.55 33.28
N SER A 340 40.92 8.86 33.26
CA SER A 340 40.64 7.80 32.30
C SER A 340 39.23 7.85 31.72
N ASP A 341 38.96 7.03 30.69
CA ASP A 341 37.62 6.84 30.14
C ASP A 341 36.60 6.34 31.18
N ALA A 342 37.05 5.73 32.28
CA ALA A 342 36.17 5.30 33.38
C ALA A 342 35.70 6.48 34.25
N ASP A 343 36.41 7.61 34.19
CA ASP A 343 36.09 8.84 34.90
C ASP A 343 35.19 9.77 34.05
N ALA A 344 34.67 9.26 32.92
CA ALA A 344 33.84 10.03 32.01
C ALA A 344 32.45 10.29 32.60
N MET A 345 32.01 11.55 32.59
CA MET A 345 30.69 11.93 33.11
C MET A 345 29.54 11.51 32.19
N MET A 346 29.82 11.28 30.90
CA MET A 346 28.85 10.84 29.90
C MET A 346 29.41 9.63 29.13
N PRO A 347 28.68 8.50 29.04
CA PRO A 347 29.18 7.28 28.37
C PRO A 347 29.52 7.46 26.89
N GLN A 348 28.90 8.45 26.24
CA GLN A 348 29.08 8.75 24.82
C GLN A 348 30.26 9.68 24.51
N MET A 349 30.83 10.37 25.51
CA MET A 349 31.89 11.37 25.34
C MET A 349 33.11 10.97 26.18
N LYS A 350 33.99 10.14 25.60
CA LYS A 350 35.16 9.57 26.29
C LYS A 350 36.44 10.33 25.97
N LEU A 351 37.41 10.28 26.88
CA LEU A 351 38.71 10.93 26.72
C LEU A 351 39.46 10.38 25.48
N SER A 352 39.36 9.07 25.23
CA SER A 352 39.96 8.38 24.09
C SER A 352 39.40 8.77 22.72
N GLN A 353 38.24 9.45 22.65
CA GLN A 353 37.62 9.84 21.38
C GLN A 353 38.17 11.17 20.83
N PHE A 354 38.91 11.94 21.63
CA PHE A 354 39.45 13.23 21.22
C PHE A 354 40.96 13.12 21.02
N ALA A 355 41.47 13.60 19.88
CA ALA A 355 42.89 13.54 19.57
C ALA A 355 43.73 14.43 20.51
N GLU A 356 43.21 15.62 20.84
CA GLU A 356 43.86 16.60 21.72
C GLU A 356 42.92 17.06 22.83
N VAL A 357 43.48 17.15 24.04
CA VAL A 357 42.77 17.55 25.24
C VAL A 357 43.58 18.55 26.05
N GLN A 358 42.89 19.33 26.87
CA GLN A 358 43.50 20.28 27.79
C GLN A 358 43.16 19.89 29.22
N LEU A 359 44.18 19.80 30.07
CA LEU A 359 44.03 19.55 31.50
C LEU A 359 43.75 20.85 32.25
N VAL A 360 42.78 20.80 33.16
CA VAL A 360 42.37 21.94 33.98
C VAL A 360 42.17 21.47 35.42
N ALA A 361 42.68 22.25 36.38
CA ALA A 361 42.46 22.06 37.80
C ALA A 361 41.81 23.32 38.35
N ARG A 362 40.71 23.16 39.09
CA ARG A 362 39.90 24.26 39.59
C ARG A 362 39.58 24.08 41.06
N VAL A 363 39.83 25.09 41.87
CA VAL A 363 39.36 25.16 43.26
C VAL A 363 37.96 25.78 43.26
N SER A 364 37.00 25.10 43.89
CA SER A 364 35.62 25.56 44.03
C SER A 364 35.16 25.36 45.46
N ARG A 365 34.91 26.44 46.19
CA ARG A 365 34.32 26.37 47.54
C ARG A 365 32.84 25.96 47.50
N ALA A 366 32.15 26.33 46.41
CA ALA A 366 30.76 25.97 46.17
C ALA A 366 30.58 24.51 45.73
N GLY A 367 31.68 23.77 45.50
CA GLY A 367 31.64 22.36 45.11
C GLY A 367 31.12 22.14 43.68
N GLN A 368 31.26 23.13 42.79
CA GLN A 368 30.84 23.03 41.39
C GLN A 368 32.06 22.87 40.45
N PRO A 369 32.02 21.94 39.48
CA PRO A 369 33.13 21.73 38.54
C PRO A 369 33.25 22.83 37.48
N THR A 370 32.17 23.59 37.23
CA THR A 370 32.09 24.61 36.17
C THR A 370 32.41 26.03 36.65
N GLN A 371 32.38 26.29 37.96
CA GLN A 371 32.66 27.58 38.58
C GLN A 371 33.61 27.40 39.77
N GLY A 372 34.65 28.22 39.86
CA GLY A 372 35.61 28.18 40.95
C GLY A 372 36.20 29.55 41.24
N GLU A 373 37.07 29.61 42.25
CA GLU A 373 37.80 30.82 42.63
C GLU A 373 39.20 30.87 42.01
N TRP A 374 39.81 29.69 41.81
CA TRP A 374 41.18 29.57 41.30
C TRP A 374 41.27 28.46 40.26
N ILE A 375 42.08 28.68 39.23
CA ILE A 375 42.25 27.76 38.10
C ILE A 375 43.73 27.62 37.71
N GLY A 376 44.09 26.41 37.30
CA GLY A 376 45.34 26.09 36.60
C GLY A 376 44.99 25.45 35.26
N ARG A 377 45.64 25.89 34.17
CA ARG A 377 45.40 25.37 32.81
C ARG A 377 46.70 24.85 32.21
N GLY A 378 46.69 23.60 31.75
CA GLY A 378 47.80 23.01 30.99
C GLY A 378 47.78 23.42 29.53
N ALA A 379 48.89 23.19 28.82
CA ALA A 379 48.91 23.26 27.36
C ALA A 379 48.06 22.13 26.74
N PRO A 380 47.52 22.30 25.52
CA PRO A 380 46.93 21.20 24.77
C PRO A 380 47.92 20.04 24.62
N LEU A 381 47.45 18.82 24.82
CA LEU A 381 48.28 17.61 24.69
C LEU A 381 47.47 16.46 24.08
N PRO A 382 48.14 15.52 23.37
CA PRO A 382 47.47 14.35 22.82
C PRO A 382 46.84 13.48 23.91
N SER A 383 45.62 12.98 23.72
CA SER A 383 44.95 12.11 24.71
C SER A 383 45.69 10.79 24.99
N ALA A 384 46.57 10.37 24.06
CA ALA A 384 47.46 9.22 24.21
C ALA A 384 48.74 9.48 25.02
N THR A 385 48.93 10.70 25.55
CA THR A 385 50.13 11.08 26.32
C THR A 385 50.28 10.23 27.58
N ARG A 386 51.43 9.57 27.74
CA ARG A 386 51.73 8.74 28.93
C ARG A 386 52.62 9.41 29.97
N ALA A 387 53.27 10.51 29.62
CA ALA A 387 54.12 11.26 30.53
C ALA A 387 53.27 12.02 31.56
N THR A 388 53.70 12.03 32.82
CA THR A 388 53.02 12.79 33.89
C THR A 388 53.07 14.28 33.60
N GLN A 389 51.90 14.90 33.51
CA GLN A 389 51.74 16.33 33.28
C GLN A 389 51.71 17.07 34.62
N ARG A 390 52.47 18.16 34.74
CA ARG A 390 52.43 19.02 35.92
C ARG A 390 51.43 20.15 35.69
N LEU A 391 50.56 20.38 36.66
CA LEU A 391 49.55 21.42 36.62
C LEU A 391 49.56 22.21 37.93
N THR A 392 49.85 23.50 37.83
CA THR A 392 49.86 24.39 39.00
C THR A 392 48.61 25.24 38.99
N ILE A 393 47.90 25.31 40.11
CA ILE A 393 46.80 26.24 40.34
C ILE A 393 47.41 27.56 40.83
N ASP A 394 47.33 28.60 40.02
CA ASP A 394 48.05 29.87 40.24
C ASP A 394 47.24 31.13 39.88
N THR A 395 46.20 31.01 39.04
CA THR A 395 45.42 32.16 38.54
C THR A 395 44.00 32.19 39.10
N PRO A 396 43.40 33.40 39.30
CA PRO A 396 41.99 33.51 39.64
C PRO A 396 41.11 33.04 38.47
N ASP A 397 40.05 32.29 38.78
CA ASP A 397 39.07 31.83 37.79
C ASP A 397 38.05 32.96 37.54
N GLN A 398 38.34 33.80 36.54
CA GLN A 398 37.49 34.95 36.14
C GLN A 398 36.43 34.56 35.12
#